data_AF-A0A0G4M6T3-F1
#
_entry.id   AF-A0A0G4M6T3-F1
#
_cell.length_a   1.000
_cell.length_b   1.000
_cell.length_c   1.000
_cell.angle_alpha   90.00
_cell.angle_beta   90.00
_cell.angle_gamma   90.00
#
_symmetry.space_group_name_H-M   'P 1'
#
loop_
_entity.id
_entity.type
_entity.pdbx_description
1 polymer ?
#
loop_
_entity_poly.entity_id
_entity_poly.type
_entity_poly.pdbx_seq_one_letter_code
_entity_poly.pdbx_strand_id
1 'polypeptide(L)'
;MRILRALPRARPSVPSPRAARTTAAPAFHTLRPLQQSSKAKQEKPPAIAEKAKPTDLADFDVLGSTPIPSTNIEATLPRGFLLNSGLSIFDGAGALLVNGEAFAWRPWLAKRKPGMSEEESLTLIPALRPREYSQISKPQKTVQRAYGGSRCGNCVRDRVVRAFLIEEQKIVKKVLKEAGQSEKKK
;
A
#
# COMPACT_ATOMS: atom_id res chain seq x y z
N MET A 1 -30.94 -21.60 -55.64
CA MET A 1 -29.55 -21.81 -55.18
C MET A 1 -29.50 -21.71 -53.66
N ARG A 2 -29.29 -22.82 -52.95
CA ARG A 2 -29.26 -22.86 -51.47
C ARG A 2 -27.80 -22.79 -50.98
N ILE A 3 -27.47 -21.77 -50.19
CA ILE A 3 -26.14 -21.56 -49.63
C ILE A 3 -26.00 -22.43 -48.38
N LEU A 4 -25.07 -23.40 -48.41
CA LEU A 4 -24.72 -24.22 -47.25
C LEU A 4 -23.88 -23.38 -46.27
N ARG A 5 -24.35 -23.21 -45.03
CA ARG A 5 -23.56 -22.62 -43.94
C ARG A 5 -22.67 -23.69 -43.30
N ALA A 6 -21.37 -23.42 -43.22
CA ALA A 6 -20.40 -24.27 -42.53
C ALA A 6 -20.57 -24.20 -41.01
N LEU A 7 -20.48 -25.36 -40.34
CA LEU A 7 -20.48 -25.49 -38.89
C LEU A 7 -19.10 -25.11 -38.30
N PRO A 8 -19.03 -24.47 -37.11
CA PRO A 8 -17.75 -24.12 -36.49
C PRO A 8 -17.07 -25.35 -35.87
N ARG A 9 -15.75 -25.45 -36.10
CA ARG A 9 -14.85 -26.51 -35.65
C ARG A 9 -14.54 -26.35 -34.15
N ALA A 10 -14.70 -27.42 -33.36
CA ALA A 10 -14.37 -27.45 -31.93
C ALA A 10 -12.85 -27.29 -31.69
N ARG A 11 -12.48 -26.56 -30.62
CA ARG A 11 -11.08 -26.30 -30.23
C ARG A 11 -10.70 -27.20 -29.04
N PRO A 12 -9.54 -27.88 -29.06
CA PRO A 12 -9.12 -28.73 -27.94
C PRO A 12 -8.62 -27.89 -26.74
N SER A 13 -8.95 -28.36 -25.53
CA SER A 13 -8.52 -27.81 -24.24
C SER A 13 -7.14 -28.34 -23.83
N VAL A 14 -6.32 -27.49 -23.21
CA VAL A 14 -4.99 -27.83 -22.70
C VAL A 14 -5.04 -27.83 -21.17
N PRO A 15 -4.50 -28.85 -20.46
CA PRO A 15 -4.54 -28.89 -19.00
C PRO A 15 -3.45 -28.01 -18.37
N SER A 16 -3.77 -27.36 -17.25
CA SER A 16 -2.87 -26.49 -16.47
C SER A 16 -2.26 -27.26 -15.28
N PRO A 17 -0.94 -27.14 -15.00
CA PRO A 17 -0.29 -27.87 -13.92
C PRO A 17 -0.50 -27.23 -12.54
N ARG A 18 -0.72 -28.11 -11.57
CA ARG A 18 -0.92 -27.85 -10.14
C ARG A 18 0.43 -27.64 -9.45
N ALA A 19 0.65 -26.47 -8.85
CA ALA A 19 1.80 -26.24 -7.97
C ALA A 19 1.41 -26.44 -6.50
N ALA A 20 2.24 -27.20 -5.78
CA ALA A 20 2.11 -27.50 -4.36
C ALA A 20 3.35 -26.98 -3.60
N ARG A 21 3.19 -26.82 -2.28
CA ARG A 21 4.23 -26.69 -1.22
C ARG A 21 4.88 -25.30 -1.11
N THR A 22 5.29 -24.79 0.05
CA THR A 22 5.44 -25.30 1.43
C THR A 22 5.65 -24.10 2.37
N THR A 23 5.31 -24.28 3.64
CA THR A 23 5.57 -23.38 4.78
C THR A 23 7.07 -23.26 5.11
N ALA A 24 7.53 -22.07 5.52
CA ALA A 24 8.56 -21.90 6.57
C ALA A 24 8.79 -20.41 6.89
N ALA A 25 8.72 -20.06 8.17
CA ALA A 25 9.24 -18.81 8.73
C ALA A 25 10.77 -18.89 8.97
N PRO A 26 11.43 -17.76 9.28
CA PRO A 26 12.00 -17.69 10.64
C PRO A 26 11.98 -16.28 11.27
N ALA A 27 12.10 -16.29 12.60
CA ALA A 27 12.46 -15.17 13.48
C ALA A 27 13.99 -15.26 13.77
N PHE A 28 14.77 -14.33 14.34
CA PHE A 28 14.64 -13.35 15.43
C PHE A 28 15.97 -12.51 15.55
N HIS A 29 16.00 -11.54 16.49
CA HIS A 29 17.15 -11.02 17.30
C HIS A 29 17.93 -9.77 16.76
N THR A 30 17.64 -8.54 17.22
CA THR A 30 18.15 -7.76 18.40
C THR A 30 19.57 -7.19 18.27
N LEU A 31 19.74 -5.85 18.44
CA LEU A 31 20.77 -5.19 19.31
C LEU A 31 20.38 -3.72 19.63
N ARG A 32 20.89 -3.25 20.79
CA ARG A 32 20.43 -2.18 21.72
C ARG A 32 21.05 -0.77 21.46
N PRO A 33 20.44 0.35 21.94
CA PRO A 33 20.90 1.72 21.63
C PRO A 33 21.91 2.31 22.63
N LEU A 34 22.72 3.28 22.18
CA LEU A 34 23.68 4.06 22.98
C LEU A 34 23.20 5.51 23.22
N GLN A 35 23.47 5.97 24.44
CA GLN A 35 23.06 7.17 25.16
C GLN A 35 23.14 8.53 24.41
N GLN A 36 22.15 9.38 24.68
CA GLN A 36 22.32 10.84 24.67
C GLN A 36 22.29 11.37 26.11
N SER A 37 23.33 12.11 26.50
CA SER A 37 23.28 13.00 27.66
C SER A 37 23.70 14.39 27.22
N SER A 38 22.85 15.39 27.43
CA SER A 38 23.26 16.79 27.42
C SER A 38 22.76 17.48 28.67
N LYS A 39 23.71 18.16 29.30
CA LYS A 39 23.70 18.81 30.60
C LYS A 39 22.76 20.01 30.65
N ALA A 40 22.23 20.31 31.84
CA ALA A 40 21.81 21.65 32.21
C ALA A 40 22.18 21.95 33.67
N LYS A 41 22.44 23.23 33.90
CA LYS A 41 23.38 23.84 34.84
C LYS A 41 22.66 24.26 36.14
N GLN A 42 23.35 24.15 37.25
CA GLN A 42 22.87 24.42 38.61
C GLN A 42 23.34 25.80 39.08
N GLU A 43 22.45 26.62 39.66
CA GLU A 43 22.81 27.76 40.51
C GLU A 43 21.96 27.80 41.80
N LYS A 44 22.59 28.26 42.90
CA LYS A 44 22.16 28.22 44.33
C LYS A 44 21.53 29.55 44.81
N PRO A 45 20.88 29.58 46.01
CA PRO A 45 19.78 30.48 46.37
C PRO A 45 20.16 31.60 47.37
N PRO A 46 19.16 32.35 47.87
CA PRO A 46 19.04 32.51 49.32
C PRO A 46 17.63 32.26 49.89
N ALA A 47 17.62 32.06 51.20
CA ALA A 47 16.57 31.48 52.02
C ALA A 47 15.45 32.46 52.42
N ILE A 48 14.19 32.04 52.26
CA ILE A 48 13.06 32.46 53.09
C ILE A 48 12.21 31.22 53.35
N ALA A 49 12.05 30.91 54.64
CA ALA A 49 11.22 29.83 55.13
C ALA A 49 9.75 30.27 55.13
N GLU A 50 8.97 29.75 54.19
CA GLU A 50 7.54 29.60 54.37
C GLU A 50 7.12 28.20 53.93
N LYS A 51 6.47 27.48 54.84
CA LYS A 51 5.91 26.15 54.64
C LYS A 51 4.70 26.23 53.71
N ALA A 52 4.91 26.44 52.43
CA ALA A 52 4.02 25.88 51.43
C ALA A 52 4.65 24.55 51.04
N LYS A 53 4.05 23.45 51.49
CA LYS A 53 4.37 22.11 50.98
C LYS A 53 4.34 22.27 49.45
N PRO A 54 5.45 22.07 48.71
CA PRO A 54 5.39 22.10 47.27
C PRO A 54 4.30 21.11 46.91
N THR A 55 3.22 21.58 46.28
CA THR A 55 2.24 20.68 45.67
C THR A 55 3.04 19.82 44.73
N ASP A 56 3.32 18.60 45.18
CA ASP A 56 4.07 17.64 44.43
C ASP A 56 3.27 17.43 43.15
N LEU A 57 3.87 17.72 42.01
CA LEU A 57 3.19 17.58 40.72
C LEU A 57 2.81 16.10 40.48
N ALA A 58 3.46 15.17 41.19
CA ALA A 58 3.07 13.77 41.24
C ALA A 58 1.75 13.52 41.99
N ASP A 59 1.38 14.38 42.96
CA ASP A 59 0.13 14.27 43.74
C ASP A 59 -1.10 14.74 42.94
N PHE A 60 -0.90 15.39 41.79
CA PHE A 60 -1.96 15.75 40.83
C PHE A 60 -1.94 14.91 39.55
N ASP A 61 -1.18 13.81 39.53
CA ASP A 61 -1.20 12.85 38.42
C ASP A 61 -2.40 11.91 38.52
N VAL A 62 -3.59 12.49 38.32
CA VAL A 62 -4.89 11.80 38.26
C VAL A 62 -4.90 10.73 37.14
N LEU A 63 -3.96 10.79 36.20
CA LEU A 63 -3.82 9.87 35.08
C LEU A 63 -2.62 8.91 35.21
N GLY A 64 -1.83 8.98 36.28
CA GLY A 64 -0.62 8.15 36.46
C GLY A 64 -0.92 6.66 36.64
N SER A 65 -2.13 6.33 37.07
CA SER A 65 -2.67 4.97 37.12
C SER A 65 -3.52 4.61 35.90
N THR A 66 -3.65 5.50 34.91
CA THR A 66 -4.19 5.05 33.62
C THR A 66 -3.13 4.17 33.00
N PRO A 67 -3.44 2.87 32.71
CA PRO A 67 -2.48 2.03 32.05
C PRO A 67 -2.06 2.74 30.76
N ILE A 68 -0.75 2.94 30.59
CA ILE A 68 -0.20 3.52 29.35
C ILE A 68 -0.89 2.79 28.21
N PRO A 69 -1.71 3.45 27.39
CA PRO A 69 -2.49 2.74 26.39
C PRO A 69 -1.48 2.01 25.50
N SER A 70 -1.63 0.69 25.39
CA SER A 70 -0.71 -0.23 24.70
C SER A 70 -0.77 -0.06 23.17
N THR A 71 -0.93 1.17 22.69
CA THR A 71 -1.20 1.53 21.30
C THR A 71 -0.44 2.78 20.87
N ASN A 72 0.76 3.01 21.41
CA ASN A 72 1.64 4.08 20.90
C ASN A 72 2.24 3.65 19.57
N ILE A 73 2.36 4.61 18.64
CA ILE A 73 3.03 4.41 17.36
C ILE A 73 4.53 4.25 17.61
N GLU A 74 5.09 3.07 17.34
CA GLU A 74 6.53 2.80 17.45
C GLU A 74 7.30 3.26 16.22
N ALA A 75 6.71 3.14 15.02
CA ALA A 75 7.36 3.57 13.79
C ALA A 75 6.35 4.00 12.72
N THR A 76 6.65 5.11 12.06
CA THR A 76 5.95 5.57 10.85
C THR A 76 6.70 5.06 9.62
N LEU A 77 6.11 4.10 8.92
CA LEU A 77 6.64 3.58 7.66
C LEU A 77 5.96 4.29 6.47
N PRO A 78 6.59 4.32 5.27
CA PRO A 78 6.00 4.93 4.07
C PRO A 78 4.64 4.36 3.65
N ARG A 79 4.29 3.17 4.17
CA ARG A 79 3.05 2.45 3.86
C ARG A 79 2.18 2.17 5.09
N GLY A 80 2.53 2.69 6.26
CA GLY A 80 1.82 2.29 7.49
C GLY A 80 2.41 2.71 8.82
N PHE A 81 1.84 2.18 9.89
CA PHE A 81 2.24 2.43 11.28
C PHE A 81 2.50 1.11 12.01
N LEU A 82 3.57 1.04 12.78
CA LEU A 82 3.76 -0.02 13.78
C LEU A 82 3.27 0.49 15.13
N LEU A 83 2.54 -0.36 15.84
CA LEU A 83 2.10 -0.12 17.20
C LEU A 83 2.93 -1.01 18.14
N ASN A 84 3.13 -0.53 19.36
CA ASN A 84 3.81 -1.27 20.45
C ASN A 84 3.10 -2.55 20.87
N SER A 85 1.83 -2.73 20.50
CA SER A 85 1.11 -4.00 20.61
C SER A 85 1.60 -5.08 19.62
N GLY A 86 2.55 -4.76 18.73
CA GLY A 86 2.99 -5.65 17.66
C GLY A 86 2.06 -5.66 16.44
N LEU A 87 0.98 -4.86 16.45
CA LEU A 87 0.08 -4.70 15.32
C LEU A 87 0.68 -3.72 14.31
N SER A 88 0.80 -4.16 13.06
CA SER A 88 1.31 -3.33 11.97
C SER A 88 0.18 -2.98 11.01
N ILE A 89 -0.14 -1.69 10.91
CA ILE A 89 -1.20 -1.16 10.05
C ILE A 89 -0.59 -0.80 8.71
N PHE A 90 -0.90 -1.55 7.66
CA PHE A 90 -0.40 -1.33 6.30
C PHE A 90 -1.52 -1.28 5.26
N ASP A 91 -1.18 -0.89 4.04
CA ASP A 91 -2.06 -0.99 2.85
C ASP A 91 -3.37 -0.22 3.03
N GLY A 92 -3.25 0.98 3.60
CA GLY A 92 -4.36 1.90 3.84
C GLY A 92 -5.36 1.42 4.89
N ALA A 93 -5.05 0.38 5.68
CA ALA A 93 -5.86 0.01 6.83
C ALA A 93 -5.91 1.15 7.86
N GLY A 94 -7.06 1.33 8.49
CA GLY A 94 -7.21 2.21 9.66
C GLY A 94 -6.85 1.47 10.95
N ALA A 95 -6.70 2.22 12.03
CA ALA A 95 -6.65 1.69 13.39
C ALA A 95 -8.01 1.87 14.05
N LEU A 96 -8.54 0.84 14.71
CA LEU A 96 -9.65 0.99 15.64
C LEU A 96 -9.19 0.54 17.02
N LEU A 97 -9.34 1.41 18.01
CA LEU A 97 -8.99 1.11 19.39
C LEU A 97 -10.26 0.72 20.15
N VAL A 98 -10.30 -0.48 20.72
CA VAL A 98 -11.41 -0.97 21.55
C VAL A 98 -10.82 -1.53 22.83
N ASN A 99 -11.24 -1.00 23.99
CA ASN A 99 -10.80 -1.45 25.32
C ASN A 99 -9.27 -1.50 25.50
N GLY A 100 -8.51 -0.60 24.87
CA GLY A 100 -7.06 -0.56 24.94
C GLY A 100 -6.33 -1.50 23.97
N GLU A 101 -7.06 -2.23 23.13
CA GLU A 101 -6.52 -3.06 22.06
C GLU A 101 -6.69 -2.36 20.71
N ALA A 102 -5.61 -2.32 19.91
CA ALA A 102 -5.65 -1.79 18.56
C ALA A 102 -5.91 -2.90 17.54
N PHE A 103 -6.90 -2.68 16.69
CA PHE A 103 -7.29 -3.58 15.61
C PHE A 103 -7.06 -2.93 14.25
N ALA A 104 -6.60 -3.72 13.27
CA ALA A 104 -6.59 -3.29 11.88
C ALA A 104 -8.03 -3.17 11.38
N TRP A 105 -8.48 -1.94 11.12
CA TRP A 105 -9.83 -1.64 10.72
C TRP A 105 -9.89 -1.34 9.22
N ARG A 106 -10.71 -2.13 8.52
CA ARG A 106 -10.96 -1.95 7.09
C ARG A 106 -12.48 -1.98 6.87
N PRO A 107 -13.21 -0.90 7.18
CA PRO A 107 -14.67 -0.87 7.06
C PRO A 107 -15.12 -1.14 5.61
N TRP A 108 -14.30 -0.75 4.63
CA TRP A 108 -14.52 -1.04 3.22
C TRP A 108 -14.31 -2.52 2.84
N LEU A 109 -13.73 -3.34 3.72
CA LEU A 109 -13.55 -4.78 3.51
C LEU A 109 -14.81 -5.58 3.88
N ALA A 110 -15.72 -5.02 4.70
CA ALA A 110 -16.95 -5.72 5.10
C ALA A 110 -17.89 -6.02 3.92
N LYS A 111 -17.72 -5.34 2.78
CA LYS A 111 -18.41 -5.64 1.51
C LYS A 111 -17.59 -6.48 0.53
N ARG A 112 -16.35 -6.85 0.88
CA ARG A 112 -15.49 -7.67 0.02
C ARG A 112 -15.75 -9.15 0.27
N LYS A 113 -15.96 -9.90 -0.80
CA LYS A 113 -15.91 -11.36 -0.74
C LYS A 113 -14.49 -11.79 -0.34
N PRO A 114 -14.31 -12.74 0.59
CA PRO A 114 -12.98 -13.24 0.94
C PRO A 114 -12.32 -13.83 -0.31
N GLY A 115 -11.15 -13.30 -0.69
CA GLY A 115 -10.37 -13.73 -1.88
C GLY A 115 -10.04 -12.66 -2.94
N MET A 116 -10.35 -11.38 -2.71
CA MET A 116 -10.09 -10.32 -3.70
C MET A 116 -8.74 -9.62 -3.42
N SER A 117 -7.70 -9.98 -4.18
CA SER A 117 -6.40 -9.30 -4.20
C SER A 117 -6.51 -7.88 -4.80
N GLU A 118 -5.51 -7.04 -4.48
CA GLU A 118 -5.24 -5.66 -4.89
C GLU A 118 -5.15 -5.40 -6.42
N GLU A 119 -5.89 -6.14 -7.25
CA GLU A 119 -6.28 -5.64 -8.56
C GLU A 119 -7.52 -4.80 -8.33
N GLU A 120 -7.33 -3.47 -8.33
CA GLU A 120 -8.41 -2.51 -8.47
C GLU A 120 -9.26 -2.89 -9.69
N SER A 121 -10.27 -3.71 -9.41
CA SER A 121 -11.42 -3.96 -10.23
C SER A 121 -11.88 -2.61 -10.76
N LEU A 122 -12.37 -2.60 -11.99
CA LEU A 122 -12.98 -1.46 -12.67
C LEU A 122 -14.25 -1.05 -11.91
N THR A 123 -14.11 -0.67 -10.65
CA THR A 123 -15.14 -0.45 -9.62
C THR A 123 -16.10 0.67 -10.01
N LEU A 124 -15.72 1.50 -10.98
CA LEU A 124 -16.55 2.54 -11.56
C LEU A 124 -17.46 2.04 -12.71
N ILE A 125 -17.29 0.82 -13.20
CA ILE A 125 -18.14 0.22 -14.23
C ILE A 125 -18.97 -0.90 -13.59
N PRO A 126 -20.31 -0.79 -13.61
CA PRO A 126 -21.18 -1.79 -13.02
C PRO A 126 -21.03 -3.10 -13.80
N ALA A 127 -20.96 -4.24 -13.10
CA ALA A 127 -20.92 -5.56 -13.73
C ALA A 127 -22.35 -6.02 -14.07
N LEU A 128 -22.76 -5.84 -15.32
CA LEU A 128 -24.12 -6.13 -15.81
C LEU A 128 -24.10 -7.17 -16.94
N ARG A 129 -25.26 -7.68 -17.33
CA ARG A 129 -25.37 -8.49 -18.56
C ARG A 129 -25.24 -7.62 -19.81
N PRO A 130 -24.76 -8.15 -20.96
CA PRO A 130 -24.66 -7.38 -22.21
C PRO A 130 -25.95 -6.65 -22.62
N ARG A 131 -27.13 -7.24 -22.37
CA ARG A 131 -28.43 -6.62 -22.65
C ARG A 131 -28.76 -5.45 -21.72
N GLU A 132 -28.28 -5.48 -20.49
CA GLU A 132 -28.46 -4.39 -19.53
C GLU A 132 -27.48 -3.25 -19.84
N TYR A 133 -26.26 -3.56 -20.31
CA TYR A 133 -25.30 -2.56 -20.77
C TYR A 133 -25.78 -1.71 -21.96
N SER A 134 -26.72 -2.21 -22.78
CA SER A 134 -27.34 -1.42 -23.84
C SER A 134 -28.36 -0.40 -23.33
N GLN A 135 -28.93 -0.61 -22.14
CA GLN A 135 -29.92 0.28 -21.54
C GLN A 135 -29.27 1.43 -20.77
N ILE A 136 -28.05 1.25 -20.26
CA ILE A 136 -27.34 2.28 -19.49
C ILE A 136 -26.63 3.31 -20.39
N SER A 137 -26.48 4.50 -19.84
CA SER A 137 -25.80 5.62 -20.51
C SER A 137 -24.30 5.37 -20.67
N LYS A 138 -23.68 6.03 -21.66
CA LYS A 138 -22.23 5.95 -21.92
C LYS A 138 -21.32 6.28 -20.72
N PRO A 139 -21.53 7.37 -19.94
CA PRO A 139 -20.64 7.70 -18.83
C PRO A 139 -20.65 6.66 -17.72
N GLN A 140 -21.71 5.86 -17.59
CA GLN A 140 -21.80 4.79 -16.59
C GLN A 140 -21.03 3.53 -16.98
N LYS A 141 -20.58 3.40 -18.23
CA LYS A 141 -19.83 2.23 -18.74
C LYS A 141 -18.42 2.56 -19.22
N THR A 142 -17.98 3.80 -19.07
CA THR A 142 -16.65 4.23 -19.51
C THR A 142 -15.96 5.05 -18.42
N VAL A 143 -14.62 5.12 -18.52
CA VAL A 143 -13.83 6.02 -17.68
C VAL A 143 -13.08 6.98 -18.60
N GLN A 144 -13.01 8.26 -18.23
CA GLN A 144 -12.35 9.31 -19.00
C GLN A 144 -10.83 9.21 -18.91
N ARG A 145 -10.24 8.18 -19.54
CA ARG A 145 -8.79 7.97 -19.70
C ARG A 145 -8.49 7.01 -20.86
N ALA A 146 -7.22 6.92 -21.27
CA ALA A 146 -6.77 5.89 -22.19
C ALA A 146 -7.07 4.48 -21.67
N TYR A 147 -7.60 3.62 -22.54
CA TYR A 147 -8.07 2.26 -22.19
C TYR A 147 -9.10 2.22 -21.06
N GLY A 148 -9.84 3.31 -20.84
CA GLY A 148 -10.89 3.43 -19.84
C GLY A 148 -11.90 2.29 -19.95
N GLY A 149 -12.15 1.61 -18.84
CA GLY A 149 -13.07 0.48 -18.76
C GLY A 149 -12.61 -0.84 -19.34
N SER A 150 -11.44 -0.88 -19.99
CA SER A 150 -10.82 -2.13 -20.45
C SER A 150 -9.59 -2.52 -19.62
N ARG A 151 -8.94 -1.55 -18.97
CA ARG A 151 -7.72 -1.75 -18.17
C ARG A 151 -7.72 -0.91 -16.89
N CYS A 152 -7.09 -1.45 -15.85
CA CYS A 152 -6.87 -0.76 -14.59
C CYS A 152 -5.95 0.46 -14.73
N GLY A 153 -5.97 1.40 -13.79
CA GLY A 153 -5.12 2.60 -13.83
C GLY A 153 -3.63 2.25 -13.85
N ASN A 154 -3.21 1.30 -13.01
CA ASN A 154 -1.81 0.84 -12.91
C ASN A 154 -1.36 0.19 -14.22
N CYS A 155 -2.22 -0.64 -14.80
CA CYS A 155 -2.00 -1.30 -16.08
C CYS A 155 -1.70 -0.29 -17.21
N VAL A 156 -2.39 0.86 -17.20
CA VAL A 156 -2.20 1.93 -18.19
C VAL A 156 -0.89 2.67 -17.92
N ARG A 157 -0.61 3.02 -16.65
CA ARG A 157 0.68 3.64 -16.24
C ARG A 157 1.87 2.80 -16.66
N ASP A 158 1.86 1.50 -16.38
CA ASP A 158 2.97 0.60 -16.72
C ASP A 158 3.17 0.47 -18.23
N ARG A 159 2.10 0.58 -19.04
CA ARG A 159 2.26 0.59 -20.52
C ARG A 159 2.90 1.86 -21.01
N VAL A 160 2.45 3.01 -20.49
CA VAL A 160 2.99 4.32 -20.88
C VAL A 160 4.47 4.39 -20.52
N VAL A 161 4.82 4.05 -19.27
CA VAL A 161 6.21 4.08 -18.78
C VAL A 161 7.09 3.09 -19.55
N ARG A 162 6.63 1.84 -19.75
CA ARG A 162 7.42 0.86 -20.52
C ARG A 162 7.62 1.28 -21.97
N ALA A 163 6.58 1.78 -22.64
CA ALA A 163 6.70 2.24 -24.02
C ALA A 163 7.69 3.41 -24.13
N PHE A 164 7.60 4.38 -23.23
CA PHE A 164 8.54 5.51 -23.17
C PHE A 164 9.99 5.04 -22.98
N LEU A 165 10.28 4.26 -21.93
CA LEU A 165 11.64 3.82 -21.63
C LEU A 165 12.24 2.96 -22.75
N ILE A 166 11.43 2.12 -23.39
CA ILE A 166 11.88 1.32 -24.53
C ILE A 166 12.28 2.23 -25.69
N GLU A 167 11.51 3.28 -25.96
CA GLU A 167 11.79 4.20 -27.05
C GLU A 167 13.05 5.05 -26.77
N GLU A 168 13.19 5.55 -25.54
CA GLU A 168 14.39 6.26 -25.10
C GLU A 168 15.65 5.38 -25.24
N GLN A 169 15.59 4.14 -24.78
CA GLN A 169 16.69 3.20 -24.92
C GLN A 169 17.01 2.87 -26.38
N LYS A 170 16.02 2.82 -27.28
CA LYS A 170 16.27 2.62 -28.72
C LYS A 170 17.02 3.81 -29.31
N ILE A 171 16.63 5.04 -28.97
CA ILE A 171 17.28 6.26 -29.45
C ILE A 171 18.73 6.30 -28.96
N VAL A 172 18.96 6.05 -27.66
CA VAL A 172 20.31 6.01 -27.07
C VAL A 172 21.18 4.95 -27.77
N LYS A 173 20.66 3.74 -27.97
CA LYS A 173 21.39 2.67 -28.68
C LYS A 173 21.73 3.05 -30.13
N LYS A 174 20.85 3.76 -30.81
CA LYS A 174 21.07 4.22 -32.19
C LYS A 174 22.19 5.26 -32.25
N VAL A 175 22.12 6.29 -31.40
CA VAL A 175 23.12 7.37 -31.34
C VAL A 175 24.50 6.83 -30.96
N LEU A 176 24.60 5.95 -29.96
CA LEU A 176 25.88 5.35 -29.57
C LEU A 176 26.51 4.52 -30.71
N LYS A 177 25.68 3.83 -31.50
CA LYS A 177 26.15 3.07 -32.67
C LYS A 177 26.66 3.99 -33.78
N GLU A 178 25.98 5.10 -34.04
CA GLU A 178 26.40 6.10 -35.05
C GLU A 178 27.70 6.81 -34.63
N ALA A 179 27.81 7.22 -33.36
CA ALA A 179 29.03 7.82 -32.82
C ALA A 179 30.24 6.88 -32.96
N GLY A 180 30.11 5.62 -32.54
CA GLY A 180 31.20 4.64 -32.65
C GLY A 180 31.57 4.27 -34.09
N GLN A 181 30.68 4.45 -35.06
CA GLN A 181 31.00 4.29 -36.49
C GLN A 181 31.73 5.52 -37.05
N SER A 182 31.39 6.72 -36.59
CA SER A 182 32.06 7.96 -37.01
C SER A 182 33.52 8.02 -36.56
N GLU A 183 33.84 7.54 -35.34
CA GLU A 183 35.20 7.50 -34.82
C GLU A 183 36.10 6.49 -35.56
N LYS A 184 35.57 5.34 -35.97
CA LYS A 184 36.34 4.33 -36.72
C LYS A 184 36.63 4.71 -38.18
N LYS A 185 35.89 5.67 -38.73
CA LYS A 185 36.05 6.14 -40.11
C LYS A 185 37.03 7.31 -40.21
N LYS A 186 37.39 7.91 -39.08
CA LYS A 186 38.39 8.98 -38.98
C LYS A 186 39.77 8.39 -38.72
#